data_AF-A0A535P4M5-F1
#
_entry.id   AF-A0A535P4M5-F1
#
_cell.length_a   1.000
_cell.length_b   1.000
_cell.length_c   1.000
_cell.angle_alpha   90.00
_cell.angle_beta   90.00
_cell.angle_gamma   90.00
#
_symmetry.space_group_name_H-M   'P 1'
#
loop_
_entity.id
_entity.type
_entity.pdbx_description
1 polymer ?
#
loop_
_entity_poly.entity_id
_entity_poly.type
_entity_poly.pdbx_seq_one_letter_code
_entity_poly.pdbx_strand_id
1 'polypeptide(L)'
;GWTIPWVSASRSDFNFDFGFSQTEEQAREAVAQIALPSRTLDSAFPPIVEQNARATGTDIAGYLTESPGFSTFVRDGHDVYQAYSTTWRGLEFVMTYYPILDHAPKGRDEGEAWQLWIRRHDEYNGN
;
A
#
# COMPACT_ATOMS: atom_id res chain seq x y z
N GLY A 1 -20.11 21.44 6.35
CA GLY A 1 -19.13 20.35 6.20
C GLY A 1 -19.43 19.57 4.94
N TRP A 2 -18.52 18.74 4.47
CA TRP A 2 -18.74 17.86 3.33
C TRP A 2 -19.32 16.53 3.81
N THR A 3 -20.26 15.97 3.05
CA THR A 3 -20.78 14.62 3.26
C THR A 3 -20.21 13.72 2.19
N ILE A 4 -19.52 12.66 2.60
CA ILE A 4 -18.93 11.67 1.70
C ILE A 4 -19.62 10.34 2.00
N PRO A 5 -20.34 9.74 1.03
CA PRO A 5 -20.89 8.40 1.20
C PRO A 5 -19.75 7.38 1.18
N TRP A 6 -19.64 6.59 2.25
CA TRP A 6 -18.70 5.48 2.31
C TRP A 6 -19.38 4.21 1.81
N VAL A 7 -18.71 3.51 0.91
CA VAL A 7 -19.12 2.20 0.40
C VAL A 7 -17.94 1.23 0.52
N SER A 8 -18.23 -0.06 0.57
CA SER A 8 -17.24 -1.12 0.69
C SER A 8 -17.27 -2.02 -0.54
N ALA A 9 -16.08 -2.40 -1.02
CA ALA A 9 -15.89 -3.38 -2.08
C ALA A 9 -15.89 -4.84 -1.58
N SER A 10 -16.10 -5.09 -0.27
CA SER A 10 -15.92 -6.41 0.36
C SER A 10 -16.82 -7.54 -0.18
N ARG A 11 -17.80 -7.23 -1.02
CA ARG A 11 -18.74 -8.21 -1.63
C ARG A 11 -18.79 -8.08 -3.15
N SER A 12 -17.71 -7.60 -3.75
CA SER A 12 -17.56 -7.44 -5.19
C SER A 12 -16.14 -7.85 -5.61
N ASP A 13 -15.99 -8.11 -6.89
CA ASP A 13 -14.73 -8.33 -7.60
C ASP A 13 -13.97 -7.04 -7.92
N PHE A 14 -14.54 -5.86 -7.63
CA PHE A 14 -13.95 -4.55 -7.95
C PHE A 14 -12.43 -4.45 -7.70
N ASN A 15 -11.93 -4.83 -6.52
CA ASN A 15 -10.49 -4.73 -6.25
C ASN A 15 -9.66 -5.71 -7.10
N PHE A 16 -10.19 -6.87 -7.47
CA PHE A 16 -9.53 -7.80 -8.39
C PHE A 16 -9.51 -7.24 -9.81
N ASP A 17 -10.63 -6.68 -10.30
CA ASP A 17 -10.74 -6.09 -11.63
C ASP A 17 -9.75 -4.94 -11.86
N PHE A 18 -9.45 -4.17 -10.81
CA PHE A 18 -8.49 -3.06 -10.85
C PHE A 18 -7.08 -3.42 -10.34
N GLY A 19 -6.81 -4.70 -10.05
CA GLY A 19 -5.48 -5.20 -9.68
C GLY A 19 -5.00 -4.81 -8.29
N PHE A 20 -5.89 -4.38 -7.39
CA PHE A 20 -5.59 -4.14 -5.98
C PHE A 20 -5.69 -5.39 -5.12
N SER A 21 -6.42 -6.41 -5.58
CA SER A 21 -6.49 -7.72 -4.96
C SER A 21 -6.05 -8.83 -5.91
N GLN A 22 -5.41 -9.86 -5.37
CA GLN A 22 -4.90 -11.01 -6.10
C GLN A 22 -5.15 -12.30 -5.30
N THR A 23 -5.22 -13.44 -5.98
CA THR A 23 -5.23 -14.72 -5.28
C THR A 23 -3.87 -14.99 -4.66
N GLU A 24 -3.81 -15.85 -3.63
CA GLU A 24 -2.52 -16.24 -3.04
C GLU A 24 -1.58 -16.87 -4.07
N GLU A 25 -2.11 -17.65 -5.02
CA GLU A 25 -1.31 -18.26 -6.08
C GLU A 25 -0.67 -17.21 -6.98
N GLN A 26 -1.45 -16.22 -7.42
CA GLN A 26 -0.96 -15.09 -8.21
C GLN A 26 0.11 -14.28 -7.45
N ALA A 27 -0.13 -14.00 -6.16
CA ALA A 27 0.83 -13.27 -5.34
C ALA A 27 2.14 -14.04 -5.15
N ARG A 28 2.08 -15.36 -4.92
CA ARG A 28 3.27 -16.21 -4.81
C ARG A 28 4.05 -16.25 -6.12
N GLU A 29 3.36 -16.35 -7.26
CA GLU A 29 4.01 -16.29 -8.57
C GLU A 29 4.69 -14.93 -8.78
N ALA A 30 4.01 -13.82 -8.50
CA ALA A 30 4.58 -12.48 -8.61
C ALA A 30 5.82 -12.30 -7.73
N VAL A 31 5.77 -12.76 -6.48
CA VAL A 31 6.92 -12.73 -5.55
C VAL A 31 8.09 -13.54 -6.10
N ALA A 32 7.82 -14.74 -6.63
CA ALA A 32 8.86 -15.57 -7.23
C ALA A 32 9.52 -14.86 -8.42
N GLN A 33 8.74 -14.26 -9.31
CA GLN A 33 9.24 -13.49 -10.47
C GLN A 33 10.08 -12.28 -10.05
N ILE A 34 9.62 -11.50 -9.06
CA ILE A 34 10.36 -10.34 -8.54
C ILE A 34 11.69 -10.76 -7.90
N ALA A 35 11.74 -11.94 -7.27
CA ALA A 35 12.94 -12.45 -6.63
C ALA A 35 13.96 -13.05 -7.61
N LEU A 36 13.57 -13.37 -8.86
CA LEU A 36 14.47 -13.97 -9.85
C LEU A 36 15.78 -13.19 -10.08
N PRO A 37 15.77 -11.85 -10.24
CA PRO A 37 17.00 -11.09 -10.44
C PRO A 37 17.89 -11.08 -9.19
N SER A 38 17.28 -11.10 -8.00
CA SER A 38 18.00 -10.99 -6.73
C SER A 38 18.52 -12.32 -6.20
N ARG A 39 18.01 -13.45 -6.71
CA ARG A 39 18.25 -14.85 -6.29
C ARG A 39 17.87 -15.20 -4.84
N THR A 40 17.68 -14.21 -3.97
CA THR A 40 17.18 -14.36 -2.60
C THR A 40 16.04 -13.38 -2.34
N LEU A 41 15.07 -13.79 -1.53
CA LEU A 41 13.92 -12.96 -1.15
C LEU A 41 14.33 -11.71 -0.37
N ASP A 42 15.32 -11.85 0.52
CA ASP A 42 15.77 -10.79 1.44
C ASP A 42 16.27 -9.52 0.74
N SER A 43 16.75 -9.64 -0.50
CA SER A 43 17.23 -8.51 -1.31
C SER A 43 16.28 -8.14 -2.45
N ALA A 44 15.21 -8.92 -2.66
CA ALA A 44 14.23 -8.66 -3.71
C ALA A 44 13.26 -7.53 -3.34
N PHE A 45 13.05 -7.30 -2.04
CA PHE A 45 12.12 -6.29 -1.53
C PHE A 45 12.79 -5.38 -0.51
N PRO A 46 12.39 -4.09 -0.42
CA PRO A 46 12.80 -3.24 0.69
C PRO A 46 12.35 -3.83 2.04
N PRO A 47 13.13 -3.65 3.13
CA PRO A 47 12.83 -4.28 4.43
C PRO A 47 11.43 -3.99 5.00
N ILE A 48 10.83 -2.85 4.63
CA ILE A 48 9.49 -2.47 5.08
C ILE A 48 8.42 -3.47 4.63
N VAL A 49 8.61 -4.17 3.50
CA VAL A 49 7.63 -5.14 2.99
C VAL A 49 7.52 -6.31 3.96
N GLU A 50 8.65 -6.84 4.42
CA GLU A 50 8.67 -7.91 5.42
C GLU A 50 8.15 -7.41 6.78
N GLN A 51 8.55 -6.21 7.21
CA GLN A 51 8.06 -5.62 8.45
C GLN A 51 6.52 -5.50 8.45
N ASN A 52 5.94 -4.98 7.37
CA ASN A 52 4.49 -4.82 7.25
C ASN A 52 3.77 -6.16 7.17
N ALA A 53 4.29 -7.11 6.39
CA ALA A 53 3.74 -8.46 6.31
C ALA A 53 3.66 -9.11 7.69
N ARG A 54 4.77 -9.10 8.45
CA ARG A 54 4.84 -9.61 9.83
C ARG A 54 3.88 -8.87 10.75
N ALA A 55 3.80 -7.55 10.67
CA ALA A 55 2.88 -6.75 11.48
C ALA A 55 1.42 -7.15 11.21
N THR A 56 1.06 -7.45 9.96
CA THR A 56 -0.28 -7.93 9.58
C THR A 56 -0.50 -9.44 9.83
N GLY A 57 0.49 -10.16 10.37
CA GLY A 57 0.36 -11.58 10.71
C GLY A 57 0.44 -12.52 9.50
N THR A 58 1.10 -12.11 8.41
CA THR A 58 1.22 -12.90 7.18
C THR A 58 2.66 -12.87 6.60
N ASP A 59 2.91 -13.62 5.53
CA ASP A 59 4.18 -13.61 4.79
C ASP A 59 4.14 -12.55 3.65
N ILE A 60 5.26 -12.35 2.95
CA ILE A 60 5.34 -11.35 1.86
C ILE A 60 4.29 -11.62 0.77
N ALA A 61 4.06 -12.89 0.41
CA ALA A 61 3.08 -13.22 -0.62
C ALA A 61 1.66 -12.90 -0.16
N GLY A 62 1.30 -13.30 1.06
CA GLY A 62 0.02 -12.97 1.67
C GLY A 62 -0.19 -11.46 1.81
N TYR A 63 0.84 -10.72 2.21
CA TYR A 63 0.78 -9.25 2.30
C TYR A 63 0.54 -8.59 0.93
N LEU A 64 1.08 -9.17 -0.15
CA LEU A 64 0.90 -8.65 -1.51
C LEU A 64 -0.41 -9.12 -2.18
N THR A 65 -1.23 -9.95 -1.52
CA THR A 65 -2.58 -10.27 -2.02
C THR A 65 -3.51 -9.06 -2.00
N GLU A 66 -3.23 -8.08 -1.14
CA GLU A 66 -3.94 -6.80 -1.09
C GLU A 66 -2.92 -5.65 -1.19
N SER A 67 -2.88 -5.01 -2.35
CA SER A 67 -1.94 -3.92 -2.64
C SER A 67 -2.61 -2.56 -2.44
N PRO A 68 -1.88 -1.55 -1.94
CA PRO A 68 -2.42 -0.21 -1.76
C PRO A 68 -2.61 0.47 -3.12
N GLY A 69 -3.71 1.19 -3.26
CA GLY A 69 -4.03 1.88 -4.50
C GLY A 69 -5.06 2.98 -4.34
N PHE A 70 -5.07 3.89 -5.30
CA PHE A 70 -6.07 4.94 -5.40
C PHE A 70 -6.48 5.11 -6.84
N SER A 71 -7.79 5.19 -7.08
CA SER A 71 -8.34 5.42 -8.40
C SER A 71 -9.42 6.50 -8.35
N THR A 72 -9.52 7.28 -9.43
CA THR A 72 -10.66 8.17 -9.66
C THR A 72 -11.38 7.75 -10.92
N PHE A 73 -12.70 7.89 -10.87
CA PHE A 73 -13.57 7.52 -11.96
C PHE A 73 -14.41 8.72 -12.37
N VAL A 74 -14.61 8.88 -13.67
CA VAL A 74 -15.52 9.86 -14.26
C VAL A 74 -16.67 9.08 -14.88
N ARG A 75 -17.90 9.48 -14.55
CA ARG A 75 -19.10 8.93 -15.16
C ARG A 75 -19.64 9.90 -16.22
N ASP A 76 -19.85 9.41 -17.43
CA ASP A 76 -20.51 10.13 -18.52
C ASP A 76 -21.73 9.31 -18.99
N GLY A 77 -22.93 9.75 -18.61
CA GLY A 77 -24.17 8.99 -18.84
C GLY A 77 -24.15 7.60 -18.20
N HIS A 78 -24.07 6.57 -19.05
CA HIS A 78 -23.99 5.16 -18.65
C HIS A 78 -22.55 4.62 -18.62
N ASP A 79 -21.59 5.37 -19.16
CA ASP A 79 -20.20 4.97 -19.22
C ASP A 79 -19.44 5.45 -17.98
N VAL A 80 -18.48 4.64 -17.54
CA VAL A 80 -17.58 4.95 -16.42
C VAL A 80 -16.15 4.75 -16.88
N TYR A 81 -15.34 5.79 -16.74
CA TYR A 81 -13.94 5.82 -17.14
C TYR A 81 -13.04 5.91 -15.91
N GLN A 82 -12.01 5.06 -15.82
CA GLN A 82 -10.93 5.23 -14.84
C GLN A 82 -10.04 6.39 -15.32
N ALA A 83 -10.21 7.56 -14.72
CA ALA A 83 -9.51 8.77 -15.12
C ALA A 83 -8.11 8.88 -14.49
N TYR A 84 -7.89 8.20 -13.37
CA TYR A 84 -6.62 8.15 -12.66
C TYR A 84 -6.48 6.83 -11.93
N SER A 85 -5.24 6.32 -11.87
CA SER A 85 -4.86 5.23 -10.99
C SER A 85 -3.41 5.41 -10.55
N THR A 86 -3.14 5.12 -9.28
CA THR A 86 -1.77 5.03 -8.74
C THR A 86 -1.70 3.94 -7.69
N THR A 87 -0.52 3.33 -7.58
CA THR A 87 -0.16 2.31 -6.60
C THR A 87 1.21 2.64 -6.04
N TRP A 88 1.52 2.15 -4.85
CA TRP A 88 2.84 2.32 -4.22
C TRP A 88 3.29 3.80 -4.16
N ARG A 89 4.16 4.22 -5.10
CA ARG A 89 4.62 5.60 -5.26
C ARG A 89 3.55 6.44 -5.95
N GLY A 90 3.23 7.59 -5.36
CA GLY A 90 2.12 8.45 -5.78
C GLY A 90 0.94 8.40 -4.82
N LEU A 91 0.94 7.50 -3.82
CA LEU A 91 -0.07 7.47 -2.76
C LEU A 91 0.21 8.45 -1.61
N GLU A 92 1.35 9.14 -1.62
CA GLU A 92 1.75 10.01 -0.51
C GLU A 92 0.74 11.14 -0.23
N PHE A 93 -0.08 11.54 -1.21
CA PHE A 93 -1.10 12.58 -1.01
C PHE A 93 -2.28 12.14 -0.13
N VAL A 94 -2.59 10.84 -0.05
CA VAL A 94 -3.57 10.29 0.92
C VAL A 94 -2.91 9.91 2.25
N MET A 95 -1.59 9.87 2.28
CA MET A 95 -0.79 9.64 3.48
C MET A 95 -0.47 10.98 4.15
N THR A 96 -1.52 11.68 4.60
CA THR A 96 -1.47 13.08 5.05
C THR A 96 -0.43 13.42 6.11
N TYR A 97 0.05 12.41 6.87
CA TYR A 97 1.14 12.59 7.81
C TYR A 97 2.47 12.97 7.12
N TYR A 98 2.73 12.52 5.89
CA TYR A 98 3.99 12.80 5.20
C TYR A 98 4.18 14.28 4.88
N PRO A 99 3.23 14.96 4.21
CA PRO A 99 3.32 16.40 4.02
C PRO A 99 3.46 17.18 5.33
N ILE A 100 2.80 16.74 6.41
CA ILE A 100 2.92 17.40 7.72
C ILE A 100 4.35 17.27 8.27
N LEU A 101 4.93 16.07 8.21
CA LEU A 101 6.30 15.83 8.66
C LEU A 101 7.34 16.55 7.79
N ASP A 102 7.09 16.68 6.48
CA ASP A 102 7.96 17.41 5.56
C ASP A 102 8.15 18.89 5.95
N HIS A 103 7.21 19.46 6.70
CA HIS A 103 7.32 20.82 7.23
C HIS A 103 8.05 20.91 8.57
N ALA A 104 8.35 19.80 9.24
CA ALA A 104 9.13 19.82 10.47
C ALA A 104 10.61 20.13 10.18
N PRO A 105 11.37 20.75 11.12
CA PRO A 105 12.79 21.04 10.91
C PRO A 105 13.68 19.83 10.57
N LYS A 106 13.27 18.62 10.98
CA LYS A 106 13.94 17.36 10.64
C LYS A 106 13.35 16.65 9.42
N GLY A 107 12.35 17.25 8.77
CA GLY A 107 11.51 16.58 7.80
C GLY A 107 10.91 15.30 8.40
N ARG A 108 10.92 14.22 7.62
CA ARG A 108 10.40 12.91 8.01
C ARG A 108 11.29 12.14 8.99
N ASP A 109 12.53 12.57 9.21
CA ASP A 109 13.53 11.86 10.06
C ASP A 109 13.64 10.35 9.71
N GLU A 110 13.58 9.99 8.42
CA GLU A 110 13.45 8.60 7.95
C GLU A 110 14.68 7.71 8.19
N GLY A 111 15.81 8.28 8.63
CA GLY A 111 17.08 7.55 8.78
C GLY A 111 17.55 6.90 7.47
N GLU A 112 18.19 5.73 7.58
CA GLU A 112 18.76 5.01 6.43
C GLU A 112 17.73 4.14 5.68
N ALA A 113 16.52 3.95 6.22
CA ALA A 113 15.56 2.99 5.69
C ALA A 113 14.13 3.53 5.66
N TRP A 114 13.55 3.52 4.46
CA TRP A 114 12.20 4.02 4.21
C TRP A 114 11.16 3.35 5.13
N GLN A 115 10.42 4.19 5.87
CA GLN A 115 9.28 3.83 6.73
C GLN A 115 9.54 2.90 7.94
N LEU A 116 10.76 2.41 8.18
CA LEU A 116 11.00 1.48 9.29
C LEU A 116 10.83 2.11 10.68
N TRP A 117 10.84 3.44 10.78
CA TRP A 117 10.69 4.17 12.04
C TRP A 117 9.24 4.31 12.50
N ILE A 118 8.26 4.12 11.61
CA ILE A 118 6.83 4.25 11.93
C ILE A 118 6.42 3.07 12.79
N ARG A 119 5.83 3.37 13.95
CA ARG A 119 5.27 2.38 14.88
C ARG A 119 3.74 2.49 14.91
N ARG A 120 3.07 1.41 15.33
CA ARG A 120 1.65 1.48 15.66
C ARG A 120 1.45 2.43 16.84
N HIS A 121 0.25 2.99 16.93
CA HIS A 121 -0.07 3.97 17.98
C HIS A 121 0.27 3.47 19.40
N ASP A 122 0.07 2.19 19.66
CA ASP A 122 0.31 1.51 20.94
C ASP A 122 1.76 1.03 21.15
N GLU A 123 2.64 1.19 20.17
CA GLU A 123 4.04 0.78 20.23
C GLU A 123 5.00 1.93 20.56
N TYR A 124 4.51 3.17 20.64
CA TYR A 124 5.30 4.31 21.11
C TYR A 124 5.39 4.28 22.64
N ASN A 125 6.58 4.01 23.17
CA ASN A 125 6.85 4.11 24.60
C ASN A 125 6.78 5.59 25.03
N GLY A 126 5.67 6.01 25.66
CA GLY A 126 5.55 7.37 26.15
C GLY A 126 4.13 7.94 26.31
N ASN A 127 3.18 7.13 26.82
CA ASN A 127 1.98 7.65 27.49
C ASN A 127 1.95 7.14 28.93
#